data_AF-A0A4Z2DT01-F1
#
_entry.id   AF-A0A4Z2DT01-F1
#
_cell.length_a   1.000
_cell.length_b   1.000
_cell.length_c   1.000
_cell.angle_alpha   90.00
_cell.angle_beta   90.00
_cell.angle_gamma   90.00
#
_symmetry.space_group_name_H-M   'P 1'
#
loop_
_entity.id
_entity.type
_entity.pdbx_description
1 polymer ?
#
loop_
_entity_poly.entity_id
_entity_poly.type
_entity_poly.pdbx_seq_one_letter_code
_entity_poly.pdbx_strand_id
1 'polypeptide(L)'
;MLTTNWIVEKFNFGRSPTQLAEHGYYKIQQGIHTYRYMKFYNEARYDGLYKREQTYNTMTEYYSNRLDHLYYRKVYYGDRIKKFGPAQQQNKNDVTMSTCNQLNIDKIIEKFTRNEEIKADEDIAERIFNIVEEKIILIYHIDKEHIIPCTREFIKPSLLEDRQDTIQIYPDTHSTFQVDLLAKPKTQLEIYQILINLLKDEEKSKELIHKSESEIHSILNERTIEDLHILFDIDHFDTLHNKEMNELRIELEKLAEIEKTHHNKLIEYDYLAPYLIQINVIHNIKKLSYEQALIVHNQCLNDYKQRLINKANIIQSCYEKEVNNLLKKQQWYHLNQMNLSKDNEQAYLCYCNNVTYKINLLESLLAWHKQTAPIRYMDLQKKLQSDSRLCELIKMN
;
A
#
# COMPACT_ATOMS: atom_id res chain seq x y z
N MET A 1 -25.47 4.14 28.61
CA MET A 1 -24.18 3.42 28.51
C MET A 1 -23.08 4.42 28.80
N LEU A 2 -22.25 4.19 29.82
CA LEU A 2 -21.10 5.04 30.12
C LEU A 2 -20.13 4.94 28.94
N THR A 3 -20.18 5.91 28.03
CA THR A 3 -19.18 6.06 26.97
C THR A 3 -17.88 6.44 27.67
N THR A 4 -17.06 5.44 27.99
CA THR A 4 -15.70 5.69 28.45
C THR A 4 -15.02 6.51 27.38
N ASN A 5 -14.52 7.71 27.71
CA ASN A 5 -13.78 8.60 26.79
C ASN A 5 -12.43 8.03 26.33
N TRP A 6 -12.22 6.72 26.49
CA TRP A 6 -11.02 5.98 26.20
C TRP A 6 -11.11 5.41 24.79
N ILE A 7 -10.11 5.73 23.98
CA ILE A 7 -9.96 5.23 22.61
C ILE A 7 -8.79 4.26 22.61
N VAL A 8 -8.96 3.13 21.95
CA VAL A 8 -7.89 2.15 21.71
C VAL A 8 -7.81 1.91 20.21
N GLU A 9 -6.69 2.33 19.62
CA GLU A 9 -6.32 2.03 18.25
C GLU A 9 -5.49 0.74 18.25
N LYS A 10 -5.84 -0.20 17.38
CA LYS A 10 -5.11 -1.46 17.18
C LYS A 10 -4.58 -1.50 15.76
N PHE A 11 -3.30 -1.83 15.64
CA PHE A 11 -2.59 -1.86 14.38
C PHE A 11 -2.12 -3.29 14.09
N ASN A 12 -2.34 -3.71 12.84
CA ASN A 12 -1.76 -4.95 12.33
C ASN A 12 -0.25 -4.80 12.15
N PHE A 13 0.44 -5.91 11.84
CA PHE A 13 1.90 -6.04 11.72
C PHE A 13 2.58 -5.17 10.62
N GLY A 14 1.93 -4.14 10.11
CA GLY A 14 2.38 -3.29 9.00
C GLY A 14 2.71 -1.83 9.37
N ARG A 15 2.55 -1.39 10.63
CA ARG A 15 2.90 -0.01 11.04
C ARG A 15 4.42 0.16 11.18
N SER A 16 5.08 0.26 10.02
CA SER A 16 6.50 0.58 9.89
C SER A 16 6.69 2.10 9.96
N PRO A 17 7.66 2.65 10.73
CA PRO A 17 8.81 1.99 11.34
C PRO A 17 8.69 1.66 12.84
N THR A 18 7.65 2.11 13.52
CA THR A 18 7.58 2.12 14.99
C THR A 18 7.14 0.78 15.62
N GLN A 19 6.59 -0.15 14.81
CA GLN A 19 6.11 -1.46 15.28
C GLN A 19 5.07 -1.36 16.40
N LEU A 20 4.29 -0.26 16.39
CA LEU A 20 3.23 0.00 17.35
C LEU A 20 2.06 -0.95 17.08
N ALA A 21 1.69 -1.74 18.08
CA ALA A 21 0.61 -2.72 18.03
C ALA A 21 -0.71 -2.14 18.57
N GLU A 22 -0.65 -1.42 19.69
CA GLU A 22 -1.83 -0.81 20.30
C GLU A 22 -1.48 0.58 20.85
N HIS A 23 -2.37 1.54 20.65
CA HIS A 23 -2.28 2.88 21.23
C HIS A 23 -3.59 3.23 21.95
N GLY A 24 -3.53 3.44 23.27
CA GLY A 24 -4.67 3.81 24.09
C GLY A 24 -4.54 5.21 24.67
N TYR A 25 -5.57 6.05 24.51
CA TYR A 25 -5.57 7.43 24.98
C TYR A 25 -6.99 7.96 25.27
N TYR A 26 -7.10 9.07 26.00
CA TYR A 26 -8.37 9.74 26.23
C TYR A 26 -8.70 10.73 25.09
N LYS A 27 -9.91 10.65 24.53
CA LYS A 27 -10.39 11.48 23.40
C LYS A 27 -10.21 12.98 23.60
N ILE A 28 -10.37 13.46 24.84
CA ILE A 28 -10.32 14.88 25.20
C ILE A 28 -8.87 15.39 25.35
N GLN A 29 -7.89 14.48 25.43
CA GLN A 29 -6.51 14.79 25.82
C GLN A 29 -5.51 14.34 24.75
N GLN A 30 -5.39 15.13 23.67
CA GLN A 30 -4.51 14.82 22.53
C GLN A 30 -3.11 15.46 22.58
N GLY A 31 -2.80 16.28 23.60
CA GLY A 31 -1.49 16.93 23.74
C GLY A 31 -0.39 15.97 24.20
N ILE A 32 0.90 16.28 23.98
CA ILE A 32 2.05 15.38 24.25
C ILE A 32 2.15 14.93 25.73
N HIS A 33 1.62 15.68 26.69
CA HIS A 33 1.72 15.35 28.13
C HIS A 33 0.38 14.87 28.68
N THR A 34 -0.17 13.81 28.11
CA THR A 34 -1.46 13.23 28.53
C THR A 34 -1.33 11.76 28.79
N TYR A 35 -2.27 11.21 29.56
CA TYR A 35 -2.26 9.79 29.86
C TYR A 35 -2.49 8.95 28.60
N ARG A 36 -1.51 8.11 28.26
CA ARG A 36 -1.60 7.15 27.16
C ARG A 36 -0.75 5.92 27.43
N TYR A 37 -1.08 4.83 26.76
CA TYR A 37 -0.19 3.69 26.64
C TYR A 37 0.03 3.33 25.17
N MET A 38 1.21 2.79 24.90
CA MET A 38 1.63 2.26 23.62
C MET A 38 2.16 0.85 23.86
N LYS A 39 1.67 -0.14 23.11
CA LYS A 39 2.22 -1.49 23.08
C LYS A 39 2.89 -1.72 21.74
N PHE A 40 4.00 -2.43 21.75
CA PHE A 40 4.84 -2.67 20.60
C PHE A 40 5.02 -4.17 20.38
N TYR A 41 5.21 -4.57 19.12
CA TYR A 41 5.66 -5.93 18.80
C TYR A 41 7.15 -6.05 19.13
N ASN A 42 7.45 -6.58 20.31
CA ASN A 42 8.82 -6.73 20.82
C ASN A 42 9.73 -7.56 19.91
N GLU A 43 9.19 -8.59 19.25
CA GLU A 43 9.93 -9.45 18.31
C GLU A 43 10.46 -8.67 17.10
N ALA A 44 9.77 -7.61 16.68
CA ALA A 44 10.15 -6.79 15.54
C ALA A 44 11.10 -5.63 15.89
N ARG A 45 11.40 -5.44 17.19
CA ARG A 45 12.25 -4.34 17.68
C ARG A 45 13.56 -4.88 18.24
N TYR A 46 14.66 -4.19 17.94
CA TYR A 46 15.98 -4.56 18.47
C TYR A 46 16.18 -4.17 19.94
N ASP A 47 15.39 -3.23 20.47
CA ASP A 47 15.51 -2.70 21.83
C ASP A 47 14.75 -3.52 22.89
N GLY A 48 13.95 -4.50 22.46
CA GLY A 48 13.13 -5.34 23.34
C GLY A 48 11.98 -4.60 24.03
N LEU A 49 11.64 -3.37 23.62
CA LEU A 49 10.53 -2.61 24.20
C LEU A 49 9.19 -3.23 23.76
N TYR A 50 8.33 -3.57 24.73
CA TYR A 50 7.00 -4.12 24.42
C TYR A 50 5.86 -3.22 24.90
N LYS A 51 6.11 -2.33 25.87
CA LYS A 51 5.08 -1.43 26.41
C LYS A 51 5.69 -0.13 26.91
N ARG A 52 5.01 0.97 26.62
CA ARG A 52 5.30 2.30 27.14
C ARG A 52 4.02 2.92 27.71
N GLU A 53 4.07 3.48 28.90
CA GLU A 53 2.96 4.26 29.48
C GLU A 53 3.46 5.65 29.82
N GLN A 54 2.72 6.65 29.38
CA GLN A 54 3.04 8.05 29.61
C GLN A 54 1.91 8.71 30.37
N THR A 55 2.26 9.51 31.38
CA THR A 55 1.37 10.41 32.10
C THR A 55 1.79 11.85 31.83
N TYR A 56 1.22 12.82 32.56
CA TYR A 56 1.60 14.23 32.44
C TYR A 56 3.07 14.50 32.81
N ASN A 57 3.62 13.79 33.80
CA ASN A 57 4.93 14.03 34.39
C ASN A 57 5.78 12.76 34.52
N THR A 58 5.32 11.62 34.00
CA THR A 58 6.12 10.40 34.02
C THR A 58 6.03 9.65 32.70
N MET A 59 7.09 8.93 32.38
CA MET A 59 7.11 7.95 31.31
C MET A 59 7.69 6.65 31.84
N THR A 60 7.02 5.54 31.56
CA THR A 60 7.43 4.20 31.97
C THR A 60 7.58 3.32 30.74
N GLU A 61 8.67 2.56 30.69
CA GLU A 61 9.04 1.68 29.60
C GLU A 61 9.28 0.28 30.17
N TYR A 62 8.70 -0.71 29.51
CA TYR A 62 8.82 -2.11 29.88
C TYR A 62 9.48 -2.88 28.74
N TYR A 63 10.51 -3.63 29.08
CA TYR A 63 11.34 -4.37 28.15
C TYR A 63 11.28 -5.87 28.42
N SER A 64 11.50 -6.66 27.39
CA SER A 64 11.57 -8.11 27.42
C SER A 64 12.84 -8.60 26.72
N ASN A 65 13.48 -9.63 27.27
CA ASN A 65 14.60 -10.35 26.64
C ASN A 65 15.80 -9.46 26.22
N ARG A 66 16.12 -8.45 27.02
CA ARG A 66 17.33 -7.64 26.79
C ARG A 66 18.57 -8.32 27.36
N LEU A 67 19.69 -8.18 26.63
CA LEU A 67 20.99 -8.73 27.02
C LEU A 67 21.58 -8.07 28.27
N ASP A 68 21.24 -6.81 28.51
CA ASP A 68 21.68 -6.04 29.68
C ASP A 68 20.75 -6.20 30.90
N HIS A 69 19.83 -7.17 30.88
CA HIS A 69 18.89 -7.50 31.96
C HIS A 69 17.92 -6.37 32.37
N LEU A 70 17.94 -5.22 31.70
CA LEU A 70 17.02 -4.11 31.94
C LEU A 70 15.60 -4.53 31.51
N TYR A 71 14.67 -4.53 32.45
CA TYR A 71 13.26 -4.88 32.16
C TYR A 71 12.30 -3.71 32.39
N TYR A 72 12.73 -2.69 33.13
CA TYR A 72 11.88 -1.58 33.52
C TYR A 72 12.67 -0.28 33.59
N ARG A 73 12.14 0.77 32.98
CA ARG A 73 12.63 2.14 33.13
C ARG A 73 11.46 3.07 33.45
N LYS A 74 11.65 3.96 34.41
CA LYS A 74 10.70 5.02 34.74
C LYS A 74 11.41 6.36 34.82
N VAL A 75 10.84 7.34 34.16
CA VAL A 75 11.31 8.72 34.10
C VAL A 75 10.28 9.60 34.78
N TYR A 76 10.76 10.50 35.64
CA TYR A 76 9.99 11.58 36.22
C TYR A 76 10.47 12.89 35.60
N TYR A 77 9.50 13.70 35.21
CA TYR A 77 9.71 14.98 34.57
C TYR A 77 9.32 16.12 35.50
N GLY A 78 10.14 17.16 35.50
CA GLY A 78 9.92 18.40 36.23
C GLY A 78 9.17 19.45 35.44
N ASP A 79 9.10 20.65 36.01
CA ASP A 79 8.42 21.79 35.40
C ASP A 79 9.10 22.26 34.10
N ARG A 80 8.29 22.85 33.21
CA ARG A 80 8.75 23.37 31.91
C ARG A 80 9.74 24.52 32.12
N ILE A 81 10.94 24.41 31.52
CA ILE A 81 11.78 25.59 31.34
C ILE A 81 11.12 26.49 30.28
N LYS A 82 10.66 27.67 30.68
CA LYS A 82 10.45 28.77 29.73
C LYS A 82 11.83 29.26 29.31
N LYS A 83 12.36 28.78 28.18
CA LYS A 83 13.54 29.40 27.56
C LYS A 83 13.13 30.80 27.06
N PHE A 84 13.30 31.81 27.90
CA PHE A 84 13.18 33.22 27.50
C PHE A 84 14.45 33.62 26.77
N GLY A 85 14.34 33.87 25.47
CA GLY A 85 15.43 34.40 24.65
C GLY A 85 14.95 34.69 23.22
N PRO A 86 15.57 35.66 22.51
CA PRO A 86 15.22 35.93 21.12
C PRO A 86 15.54 34.69 20.27
N ALA A 87 14.64 34.35 19.34
CA ALA A 87 14.80 33.22 18.43
C ALA A 87 16.12 33.34 17.67
N GLN A 88 17.12 32.53 18.07
CA GLN A 88 18.34 32.40 17.30
C GLN A 88 17.98 31.78 15.94
N GLN A 89 18.41 32.45 14.87
CA GLN A 89 18.21 32.01 13.49
C GLN A 89 18.84 30.62 13.34
N GLN A 90 17.98 29.60 13.19
CA GLN A 90 18.40 28.23 12.97
C GLN A 90 19.12 28.11 11.63
N ASN A 91 20.37 27.64 11.66
CA ASN A 91 21.03 27.11 10.49
C ASN A 91 20.25 25.87 10.01
N LYS A 92 19.82 25.86 8.75
CA LYS A 92 18.92 24.87 8.13
C LYS A 92 19.44 23.43 8.04
N ASN A 93 20.56 23.10 8.69
CA ASN A 93 21.19 21.78 8.55
C ASN A 93 21.13 20.91 9.81
N ASP A 94 20.66 21.44 10.94
CA ASP A 94 20.41 20.64 12.14
C ASP A 94 18.90 20.48 12.32
N VAL A 95 18.40 19.26 12.06
CA VAL A 95 17.05 18.82 12.43
C VAL A 95 16.99 18.67 13.95
N THR A 96 17.07 19.79 14.67
CA THR A 96 16.80 19.85 16.10
C THR A 96 15.40 20.41 16.27
N MET A 97 14.52 19.52 16.74
CA MET A 97 13.11 19.74 16.99
C MET A 97 12.87 21.05 17.75
N SER A 98 11.82 21.77 17.37
CA SER A 98 11.33 22.97 18.08
C SER A 98 11.36 22.77 19.60
N THR A 99 12.23 23.51 20.27
CA THR A 99 12.65 23.37 21.67
C THR A 99 11.63 23.88 22.70
N CYS A 100 10.33 23.84 22.40
CA CYS A 100 9.31 24.47 23.23
C CYS A 100 8.50 23.53 24.15
N ASN A 101 8.67 22.19 24.06
CA ASN A 101 7.81 21.24 24.79
C ASN A 101 8.51 20.09 25.56
N GLN A 102 9.84 20.05 25.62
CA GLN A 102 10.58 19.04 26.41
C GLN A 102 10.54 19.42 27.89
N LEU A 103 10.05 18.49 28.72
CA LEU A 103 10.14 18.63 30.17
C LEU A 103 11.56 18.26 30.62
N ASN A 104 12.05 18.90 31.67
CA ASN A 104 13.31 18.48 32.26
C ASN A 104 13.18 17.11 32.89
N ILE A 105 14.22 16.30 32.79
CA ILE A 105 14.28 15.02 33.46
C ILE A 105 14.71 15.26 34.90
N ASP A 106 13.83 14.96 35.86
CA ASP A 106 14.12 15.12 37.28
C ASP A 106 14.78 13.87 37.86
N LYS A 107 14.20 12.70 37.56
CA LYS A 107 14.63 11.42 38.12
C LYS A 107 14.44 10.29 37.12
N ILE A 108 15.44 9.43 37.01
CA ILE A 108 15.41 8.22 36.20
C ILE A 108 15.56 7.02 37.14
N ILE A 109 14.70 6.02 36.98
CA ILE A 109 14.73 4.76 37.72
C ILE A 109 14.83 3.63 36.69
N GLU A 110 15.82 2.78 36.83
CA GLU A 110 16.03 1.59 36.01
C GLU A 110 16.09 0.36 36.90
N LYS A 111 15.44 -0.72 36.48
CA LYS A 111 15.43 -1.98 37.23
C LYS A 111 15.88 -3.12 36.33
N PHE A 112 16.72 -3.97 36.90
CA PHE A 112 17.36 -5.08 36.22
C PHE A 112 16.91 -6.42 36.83
N THR A 113 16.95 -7.46 36.01
CA THR A 113 16.71 -8.84 36.43
C THR A 113 17.98 -9.45 37.00
N ARG A 114 17.84 -10.38 37.95
CA ARG A 114 18.97 -11.04 38.62
C ARG A 114 19.83 -11.79 37.60
N ASN A 115 21.13 -11.51 37.61
CA ASN A 115 22.12 -12.34 36.94
C ASN A 115 22.76 -13.31 37.94
N GLU A 116 22.47 -14.61 37.81
CA GLU A 116 22.99 -15.64 38.71
C GLU A 116 24.51 -15.88 38.58
N GLU A 117 25.15 -15.39 37.51
CA GLU A 117 26.60 -15.50 37.32
C GLU A 117 27.41 -14.59 38.26
N ILE A 118 26.79 -13.52 38.77
CA ILE A 118 27.43 -12.49 39.62
C ILE A 118 26.87 -12.59 41.04
N LYS A 119 27.66 -12.24 42.05
CA LYS A 119 27.19 -12.16 43.44
C LYS A 119 26.06 -11.13 43.59
N ALA A 120 25.10 -11.40 44.48
CA ALA A 120 23.94 -10.53 44.66
C ALA A 120 24.34 -9.11 45.10
N ASP A 121 25.35 -9.00 45.96
CA ASP A 121 25.91 -7.73 46.45
C ASP A 121 26.64 -6.89 45.39
N GLU A 122 26.95 -7.48 44.23
CA GLU A 122 27.61 -6.79 43.11
C GLU A 122 26.69 -6.58 41.92
N ASP A 123 25.56 -7.30 41.89
CA ASP A 123 24.57 -7.25 40.82
C ASP A 123 23.51 -6.18 41.11
N ILE A 124 23.42 -5.18 40.22
CA ILE A 124 22.58 -4.00 40.44
C ILE A 124 21.13 -4.35 40.13
N ALA A 125 20.26 -4.32 41.14
CA ALA A 125 18.83 -4.53 40.98
C ALA A 125 18.10 -3.27 40.54
N GLU A 126 18.41 -2.13 41.16
CA GLU A 126 17.81 -0.85 40.82
C GLU A 126 18.88 0.25 40.78
N ARG A 127 18.79 1.08 39.74
CA ARG A 127 19.63 2.27 39.55
C ARG A 127 18.74 3.49 39.49
N ILE A 128 19.03 4.46 40.35
CA ILE A 128 18.25 5.69 40.48
C ILE A 128 19.17 6.87 40.25
N PHE A 129 18.95 7.59 39.16
CA PHE A 129 19.60 8.87 38.89
C PHE A 129 18.66 9.99 39.31
N ASN A 130 18.99 10.70 40.40
CA ASN A 130 18.31 11.93 40.78
C ASN A 130 19.09 13.12 40.22
N ILE A 131 18.57 13.71 39.15
CA ILE A 131 19.28 14.77 38.41
C ILE A 131 19.18 16.09 39.17
N VAL A 132 18.05 16.37 39.82
CA VAL A 132 17.83 17.61 40.59
C VAL A 132 18.66 17.65 41.87
N GLU A 133 18.71 16.54 42.61
CA GLU A 133 19.50 16.44 43.85
C GLU A 133 20.96 16.09 43.60
N GLU A 134 21.36 15.93 42.33
CA GLU A 134 22.71 15.52 41.94
C GLU A 134 23.17 14.21 42.60
N LYS A 135 22.26 13.27 42.82
CA LYS A 135 22.50 12.00 43.53
C LYS A 135 22.31 10.79 42.64
N ILE A 136 23.13 9.76 42.85
CA ILE A 136 23.00 8.46 42.20
C ILE A 136 22.88 7.40 43.28
N ILE A 137 21.79 6.63 43.28
CA ILE A 137 21.54 5.57 44.25
C ILE A 137 21.53 4.23 43.50
N LEU A 138 22.32 3.29 44.00
CA LEU A 138 22.37 1.90 43.57
C LEU A 138 21.80 1.02 44.66
N ILE A 139 20.90 0.12 44.27
CA ILE A 139 20.35 -0.92 45.10
C ILE A 139 20.73 -2.25 44.45
N TYR A 140 21.43 -3.10 45.19
CA TYR A 140 21.88 -4.40 44.72
C TYR A 140 20.81 -5.48 44.92
N HIS A 141 20.95 -6.61 44.24
CA HIS A 141 20.07 -7.75 44.45
C HIS A 141 20.23 -8.33 45.85
N ILE A 142 19.13 -8.84 46.40
CA ILE A 142 19.13 -9.49 47.72
C ILE A 142 19.62 -10.93 47.53
N ASP A 143 20.65 -11.32 48.28
CA ASP A 143 21.09 -12.72 48.31
C ASP A 143 20.07 -13.59 49.06
N LYS A 144 20.08 -14.91 48.81
CA LYS A 144 19.19 -15.86 49.48
C LYS A 144 19.39 -15.91 51.00
N GLU A 145 20.56 -15.51 51.47
CA GLU A 145 20.93 -15.51 52.89
C GLU A 145 20.57 -14.20 53.61
N HIS A 146 20.23 -13.14 52.88
CA HIS A 146 19.96 -11.82 53.43
C HIS A 146 18.50 -11.40 53.25
N ILE A 147 18.03 -10.51 54.14
CA ILE A 147 16.67 -9.97 54.10
C ILE A 147 16.65 -8.56 53.48
N ILE A 148 17.78 -7.85 53.53
CA ILE A 148 17.92 -6.44 53.13
C ILE A 148 18.97 -6.36 52.01
N PRO A 149 18.75 -5.53 50.97
CA PRO A 149 19.75 -5.34 49.92
C PRO A 149 20.91 -4.44 50.39
N CYS A 150 22.10 -4.67 49.84
CA CYS A 150 23.18 -3.69 49.90
C CYS A 150 22.79 -2.44 49.10
N THR A 151 23.21 -1.25 49.55
CA THR A 151 22.95 0.01 48.84
C THR A 151 24.20 0.89 48.78
N ARG A 152 24.26 1.72 47.75
CA ARG A 152 25.33 2.69 47.56
C ARG A 152 24.79 3.99 47.01
N GLU A 153 25.14 5.10 47.64
CA GLU A 153 24.77 6.45 47.23
C GLU A 153 26.03 7.21 46.83
N PHE A 154 25.93 7.97 45.75
CA PHE A 154 26.94 8.92 45.28
C PHE A 154 26.32 10.30 45.18
N ILE A 155 27.05 11.31 45.64
CA ILE A 155 26.76 12.72 45.40
C ILE A 155 27.68 13.16 44.27
N LYS A 156 27.11 13.70 43.19
CA LYS A 156 27.88 14.13 42.03
C LYS A 156 28.74 15.34 42.40
N PRO A 157 29.98 15.43 41.89
CA PRO A 157 30.79 16.62 42.06
C PRO A 157 30.16 17.79 41.30
N SER A 158 30.07 18.95 41.93
CA SER A 158 29.56 20.17 41.29
C SER A 158 30.51 20.60 40.16
N LEU A 159 29.98 20.72 38.94
CA LEU A 159 30.74 21.14 37.75
C LEU A 159 31.21 22.61 37.82
N LEU A 160 30.76 23.39 38.80
CA LEU A 160 31.07 24.83 38.91
C LEU A 160 32.43 25.13 39.54
N GLU A 161 33.00 24.21 40.31
CA GLU A 161 34.21 24.48 41.12
C GLU A 161 35.50 23.93 40.49
N ASP A 162 35.42 22.90 39.63
CA ASP A 162 36.59 22.24 39.08
C ASP A 162 36.91 22.69 37.65
N ARG A 163 37.77 23.71 37.51
CA ARG A 163 38.49 24.03 36.26
C ARG A 163 39.57 23.00 35.90
N GLN A 164 39.63 21.89 36.62
CA GLN A 164 40.53 20.77 36.38
C GLN A 164 39.66 19.55 36.06
N ASP A 165 39.92 18.87 34.95
CA ASP A 165 39.19 17.67 34.49
C ASP A 165 39.33 16.45 35.44
N THR A 166 39.69 16.64 36.70
CA THR A 166 39.96 15.59 37.69
C THR A 166 38.89 15.59 38.78
N ILE A 167 37.94 14.66 38.67
CA ILE A 167 36.95 14.40 39.72
C ILE A 167 37.67 13.90 40.98
N GLN A 168 37.66 14.69 42.06
CA GLN A 168 38.22 14.30 43.36
C GLN A 168 37.14 13.61 44.22
N ILE A 169 37.43 12.41 44.74
CA ILE A 169 36.50 11.67 45.63
C ILE A 169 36.85 11.96 47.07
N TYR A 170 35.85 12.46 47.80
CA TYR A 170 35.93 12.64 49.24
C TYR A 170 35.10 11.55 49.96
N PRO A 171 35.39 11.23 51.23
CA PRO A 171 34.56 10.32 52.02
C PRO A 171 33.09 10.75 52.10
N ASP A 172 32.83 12.06 52.10
CA ASP A 172 31.48 12.61 52.19
C ASP A 172 30.69 12.55 50.86
N THR A 173 31.34 12.24 49.74
CA THR A 173 30.68 12.19 48.42
C THR A 173 30.10 10.81 48.09
N HIS A 174 30.31 9.80 48.93
CA HIS A 174 29.73 8.48 48.75
C HIS A 174 29.33 7.84 50.09
N SER A 175 28.21 7.13 50.11
CA SER A 175 27.73 6.38 51.26
C SER A 175 27.45 4.94 50.84
N THR A 176 27.81 3.97 51.68
CA THR A 176 27.59 2.55 51.39
C THR A 176 26.96 1.85 52.59
N PHE A 177 25.92 1.07 52.32
CA PHE A 177 25.36 0.11 53.26
C PHE A 177 25.68 -1.29 52.76
N GLN A 178 26.42 -2.05 53.57
CA GLN A 178 26.76 -3.43 53.29
C GLN A 178 26.26 -4.31 54.44
N VAL A 179 25.58 -5.41 54.10
CA VAL A 179 25.01 -6.33 55.10
C VAL A 179 26.11 -7.15 55.77
N ASP A 180 27.07 -7.64 54.98
CA ASP A 180 28.20 -8.41 55.48
C ASP A 180 29.25 -7.52 56.14
N LEU A 181 29.28 -7.54 57.47
CA LEU A 181 30.26 -6.80 58.30
C LEU A 181 31.71 -7.22 58.05
N LEU A 182 31.95 -8.41 57.49
CA LEU A 182 33.28 -8.96 57.21
C LEU A 182 33.76 -8.70 55.78
N ALA A 183 32.89 -8.17 54.92
CA ALA A 183 33.24 -7.93 53.55
C ALA A 183 34.22 -6.75 53.44
N LYS A 184 35.20 -6.88 52.53
CA LYS A 184 36.22 -5.84 52.33
C LYS A 184 35.58 -4.64 51.64
N PRO A 185 35.79 -3.41 52.16
CA PRO A 185 35.33 -2.23 51.45
C PRO A 185 36.06 -2.11 50.11
N LYS A 186 35.34 -1.58 49.11
CA LYS A 186 35.92 -1.36 47.78
C LYS A 186 37.05 -0.33 47.84
N THR A 187 38.06 -0.51 47.01
CA THR A 187 39.19 0.43 46.96
C THR A 187 38.75 1.78 46.37
N GLN A 188 39.45 2.88 46.70
CA GLN A 188 39.10 4.21 46.18
C GLN A 188 39.14 4.27 44.64
N LEU A 189 40.05 3.50 44.02
CA LEU A 189 40.13 3.37 42.56
C LEU A 189 38.90 2.67 41.97
N GLU A 190 38.41 1.60 42.59
CA GLU A 190 37.17 0.94 42.17
C GLU A 190 35.96 1.86 42.30
N ILE A 191 35.87 2.62 43.40
CA ILE A 191 34.79 3.59 43.64
C ILE A 191 34.81 4.67 42.55
N TYR A 192 36.00 5.16 42.18
CA TYR A 192 36.17 6.10 41.08
C TYR A 192 35.74 5.55 39.73
N GLN A 193 36.15 4.33 39.40
CA GLN A 193 35.75 3.67 38.16
C GLN A 193 34.23 3.47 38.10
N ILE A 194 33.60 3.09 39.21
CA ILE A 194 32.14 2.96 39.30
C ILE A 194 31.48 4.31 39.05
N LEU A 195 31.93 5.38 39.70
CA LEU A 195 31.34 6.72 39.53
C LEU A 195 31.44 7.21 38.07
N ILE A 196 32.58 7.07 37.41
CA ILE A 196 32.74 7.44 36.00
C ILE A 196 31.77 6.65 35.11
N ASN A 197 31.64 5.35 35.35
CA ASN A 197 30.73 4.51 34.57
C ASN A 197 29.28 4.93 34.78
N LEU A 198 28.89 5.29 36.02
CA LEU A 198 27.56 5.79 36.33
C LEU A 198 27.28 7.14 35.66
N LEU A 199 28.23 8.06 35.61
CA LEU A 199 28.07 9.33 34.89
C LEU A 199 27.86 9.11 33.39
N LYS A 200 28.65 8.23 32.77
CA LYS A 200 28.46 7.84 31.36
C LYS A 200 27.11 7.17 31.11
N ASP A 201 26.66 6.32 32.03
CA ASP A 201 25.39 5.64 31.90
C ASP A 201 24.19 6.57 32.17
N GLU A 202 24.35 7.59 33.03
CA GLU A 202 23.36 8.66 33.19
C GLU A 202 23.16 9.41 31.87
N GLU A 203 24.25 9.82 31.20
CA GLU A 203 24.22 10.49 29.90
C GLU A 203 23.53 9.64 28.83
N LYS A 204 23.93 8.36 28.70
CA LYS A 204 23.27 7.41 27.78
C LYS A 204 21.79 7.26 28.08
N SER A 205 21.41 7.21 29.36
CA SER A 205 20.02 7.08 29.77
C SER A 205 19.22 8.32 29.36
N LYS A 206 19.76 9.53 29.54
CA LYS A 206 19.14 10.77 29.06
C LYS A 206 18.97 10.79 27.54
N GLU A 207 20.00 10.38 26.78
CA GLU A 207 19.90 10.29 25.33
C GLU A 207 18.82 9.31 24.87
N LEU A 208 18.72 8.14 25.51
CA LEU A 208 17.68 7.16 25.21
C LEU A 208 16.28 7.70 25.52
N ILE A 209 16.13 8.45 26.61
CA ILE A 209 14.87 9.12 26.96
C ILE A 209 14.49 10.13 25.89
N HIS A 210 15.41 10.99 25.45
CA HIS A 210 15.12 11.94 24.37
C HIS A 210 14.79 11.26 23.03
N LYS A 211 15.43 10.12 22.72
CA LYS A 211 15.06 9.29 21.56
C LYS A 211 13.64 8.76 21.70
N SER A 212 13.26 8.25 22.88
CA SER A 212 11.90 7.76 23.15
C SER A 212 10.83 8.85 23.07
N GLU A 213 11.13 10.08 23.52
CA GLU A 213 10.24 11.24 23.37
C GLU A 213 10.06 11.63 21.90
N SER A 214 11.14 11.61 21.14
CA SER A 214 11.13 11.90 19.70
C SER A 214 10.32 10.84 18.93
N GLU A 215 10.43 9.58 19.32
CA GLU A 215 9.63 8.47 18.78
C GLU A 215 8.14 8.67 19.07
N ILE A 216 7.76 9.03 20.30
CA ILE A 216 6.36 9.35 20.64
C ILE A 216 5.85 10.51 19.79
N HIS A 217 6.66 11.56 19.61
CA HIS A 217 6.30 12.69 18.78
C HIS A 217 6.08 12.27 17.32
N SER A 218 6.94 11.41 16.76
CA SER A 218 6.77 10.84 15.43
C SER A 218 5.45 10.07 15.30
N ILE A 219 5.15 9.18 16.25
CA ILE A 219 3.90 8.39 16.26
C ILE A 219 2.67 9.30 16.28
N LEU A 220 2.69 10.33 17.13
CA LEU A 220 1.58 11.28 17.22
C LEU A 220 1.44 12.12 15.94
N ASN A 221 2.55 12.54 15.34
CA ASN A 221 2.54 13.27 14.08
C ASN A 221 2.01 12.41 12.92
N GLU A 222 2.46 11.17 12.80
CA GLU A 222 1.93 10.19 11.82
C GLU A 222 0.42 10.06 11.97
N ARG A 223 -0.06 9.87 13.20
CA ARG A 223 -1.51 9.81 13.48
C ARG A 223 -2.23 11.09 13.09
N THR A 224 -1.67 12.27 13.33
CA THR A 224 -2.30 13.53 12.88
C THR A 224 -2.33 13.65 11.36
N ILE A 225 -1.31 13.13 10.66
CA ILE A 225 -1.26 13.14 9.20
C ILE A 225 -2.30 12.16 8.64
N GLU A 226 -2.43 10.97 9.23
CA GLU A 226 -3.45 9.96 8.91
C GLU A 226 -4.87 10.51 9.14
N ASP A 227 -5.10 11.18 10.29
CA ASP A 227 -6.39 11.82 10.62
C ASP A 227 -6.75 12.93 9.60
N LEU A 228 -5.74 13.64 9.06
CA LEU A 228 -5.93 14.68 8.03
C LEU A 228 -6.12 14.10 6.62
N HIS A 229 -5.45 12.97 6.32
CA HIS A 229 -5.44 12.32 5.00
C HIS A 229 -5.91 10.87 5.13
N ILE A 230 -7.22 10.72 5.38
CA ILE A 230 -7.85 9.41 5.46
C ILE A 230 -7.87 8.81 4.05
N LEU A 231 -6.97 7.87 3.80
CA LEU A 231 -6.99 7.02 2.62
C LEU A 231 -7.85 5.80 2.93
N PHE A 232 -8.90 5.59 2.13
CA PHE A 232 -9.70 4.38 2.21
C PHE A 232 -9.01 3.30 1.38
N ASP A 233 -8.74 2.15 1.99
CA ASP A 233 -8.46 0.93 1.23
C ASP A 233 -9.76 0.49 0.55
N ILE A 234 -9.95 0.98 -0.67
CA ILE A 234 -11.09 0.63 -1.51
C ILE A 234 -10.80 -0.75 -2.10
N ASP A 235 -11.69 -1.71 -1.86
CA ASP A 235 -11.60 -3.02 -2.47
C ASP A 235 -11.60 -2.90 -4.00
N HIS A 236 -10.78 -3.70 -4.68
CA HIS A 236 -10.65 -3.68 -6.14
C HIS A 236 -11.98 -3.92 -6.85
N PHE A 237 -12.90 -4.64 -6.20
CA PHE A 237 -14.22 -4.97 -6.70
C PHE A 237 -15.31 -3.97 -6.29
N ASP A 238 -15.00 -2.95 -5.50
CA ASP A 238 -15.94 -1.89 -5.14
C ASP A 238 -16.05 -0.87 -6.28
N THR A 239 -16.93 -1.18 -7.25
CA THR A 239 -17.21 -0.35 -8.42
C THR A 239 -17.83 1.02 -8.11
N LEU A 240 -18.18 1.34 -6.85
CA LEU A 240 -18.72 2.65 -6.48
C LEU A 240 -17.62 3.62 -6.06
N HIS A 241 -16.63 3.14 -5.31
CA HIS A 241 -15.54 3.97 -4.80
C HIS A 241 -14.31 3.92 -5.72
N ASN A 242 -14.10 2.82 -6.45
CA ASN A 242 -13.05 2.70 -7.45
C ASN A 242 -13.50 3.34 -8.78
N LYS A 243 -13.03 4.56 -9.04
CA LYS A 243 -13.39 5.34 -10.24
C LYS A 243 -13.09 4.60 -11.54
N GLU A 244 -11.95 3.92 -11.63
CA GLU A 244 -11.52 3.20 -12.83
C GLU A 244 -12.47 2.03 -13.14
N MET A 245 -12.86 1.27 -12.12
CA MET A 245 -13.82 0.17 -12.27
C MET A 245 -15.24 0.66 -12.56
N ASN A 246 -15.62 1.83 -12.02
CA ASN A 246 -16.90 2.46 -12.35
C ASN A 246 -16.93 2.90 -13.83
N GLU A 247 -15.85 3.52 -14.30
CA GLU A 247 -15.72 3.97 -15.69
C GLU A 247 -15.78 2.78 -16.65
N LEU A 248 -15.03 1.71 -16.37
CA LEU A 248 -15.06 0.47 -17.15
C LEU A 248 -16.47 -0.15 -17.22
N ARG A 249 -17.19 -0.17 -16.09
CA ARG A 249 -18.58 -0.66 -16.05
C ARG A 249 -19.49 0.17 -16.96
N ILE A 250 -19.40 1.50 -16.88
CA ILE A 250 -20.21 2.42 -17.70
C ILE A 250 -19.90 2.23 -19.20
N GLU A 251 -18.64 2.01 -19.57
CA GLU A 251 -18.25 1.76 -20.96
C GLU A 251 -18.81 0.44 -21.49
N LEU A 252 -18.72 -0.64 -20.71
CA LEU A 252 -19.27 -1.95 -21.09
C LEU A 252 -20.79 -1.90 -21.25
N GLU A 253 -21.49 -1.16 -20.40
CA GLU A 253 -22.95 -0.97 -20.49
C GLU A 253 -23.34 -0.24 -21.78
N LYS A 254 -22.63 0.86 -22.11
CA LYS A 254 -22.83 1.60 -23.37
C LYS A 254 -22.58 0.73 -24.60
N LEU A 255 -21.53 -0.09 -24.60
CA LEU A 255 -21.22 -1.00 -25.70
C LEU A 255 -22.34 -2.03 -25.88
N ALA A 256 -22.83 -2.62 -24.80
CA ALA A 256 -23.94 -3.56 -24.84
C ALA A 256 -25.24 -2.93 -25.39
N GLU A 257 -25.50 -1.66 -25.07
CA GLU A 257 -26.64 -0.92 -25.62
C GLU A 257 -26.49 -0.62 -27.11
N ILE A 258 -25.28 -0.26 -27.55
CA ILE A 258 -24.98 -0.07 -28.98
C ILE A 258 -25.18 -1.39 -29.75
N GLU A 259 -24.70 -2.51 -29.21
CA GLU A 259 -24.88 -3.82 -29.84
C GLU A 259 -26.36 -4.22 -29.92
N LYS A 260 -27.13 -4.03 -28.83
CA LYS A 260 -28.57 -4.28 -28.81
C LYS A 260 -29.32 -3.43 -29.84
N THR A 261 -29.01 -2.13 -29.91
CA THR A 261 -29.65 -1.23 -30.88
C THR A 261 -29.27 -1.57 -32.32
N HIS A 262 -28.01 -1.95 -32.57
CA HIS A 262 -27.57 -2.41 -33.88
C HIS A 262 -28.24 -3.73 -34.29
N HIS A 263 -28.37 -4.67 -33.36
CA HIS A 263 -29.08 -5.94 -33.56
C HIS A 263 -30.55 -5.72 -33.89
N ASN A 264 -31.24 -4.86 -33.14
CA ASN A 264 -32.65 -4.51 -33.38
C ASN A 264 -32.83 -3.87 -34.77
N LYS A 265 -31.96 -2.93 -35.16
CA LYS A 265 -32.00 -2.30 -36.49
C LYS A 265 -31.79 -3.29 -37.64
N LEU A 266 -30.95 -4.32 -37.46
CA LEU A 266 -30.73 -5.34 -38.48
C LEU A 266 -31.93 -6.27 -38.70
N ILE A 267 -32.74 -6.51 -37.66
CA ILE A 267 -33.93 -7.38 -37.73
C ILE A 267 -35.07 -6.71 -38.51
N GLU A 268 -35.14 -5.38 -38.56
CA GLU A 268 -36.27 -4.64 -39.14
C GLU A 268 -36.23 -4.47 -40.68
N TYR A 269 -35.17 -4.86 -41.39
CA TYR A 269 -35.13 -4.71 -42.85
C TYR A 269 -36.03 -5.73 -43.58
N ASP A 270 -37.18 -5.27 -44.09
CA ASP A 270 -38.07 -6.04 -44.97
C ASP A 270 -37.37 -6.35 -46.31
N TYR A 271 -37.10 -7.64 -46.54
CA TYR A 271 -36.37 -8.14 -47.71
C TYR A 271 -37.18 -8.12 -49.02
N LEU A 272 -38.50 -7.93 -48.96
CA LEU A 272 -39.38 -7.86 -50.14
C LEU A 272 -39.82 -6.43 -50.49
N ALA A 273 -39.72 -5.49 -49.55
CA ALA A 273 -40.13 -4.09 -49.74
C ALA A 273 -39.63 -3.42 -51.05
N PRO A 274 -38.33 -3.49 -51.44
CA PRO A 274 -37.85 -2.83 -52.66
C PRO A 274 -38.44 -3.43 -53.95
N TYR A 275 -38.73 -4.73 -53.97
CA TYR A 275 -39.30 -5.41 -55.13
C TYR A 275 -40.81 -5.14 -55.28
N LEU A 276 -41.51 -4.99 -54.16
CA LEU A 276 -42.94 -4.63 -54.16
C LEU A 276 -43.18 -3.18 -54.62
N ILE A 277 -42.25 -2.27 -54.31
CA ILE A 277 -42.29 -0.88 -54.78
C ILE A 277 -42.07 -0.80 -56.31
N GLN A 278 -41.15 -1.60 -56.86
CA GLN A 278 -40.84 -1.61 -58.30
C GLN A 278 -41.99 -2.07 -59.19
N ILE A 279 -42.93 -2.87 -58.67
CA ILE A 279 -44.09 -3.39 -59.44
C ILE A 279 -45.33 -2.50 -59.29
N ASN A 280 -45.20 -1.31 -58.69
CA ASN A 280 -46.29 -0.34 -58.51
C ASN A 280 -47.53 -0.90 -57.76
N VAL A 281 -47.34 -1.84 -56.83
CA VAL A 281 -48.41 -2.26 -55.90
C VAL A 281 -48.32 -1.43 -54.62
N ILE A 282 -48.45 -0.10 -54.75
CA ILE A 282 -48.54 0.79 -53.58
C ILE A 282 -49.99 0.90 -53.08
N HIS A 283 -50.99 0.51 -53.89
CA HIS A 283 -52.39 0.53 -53.47
C HIS A 283 -53.19 -0.67 -54.01
N ASN A 284 -52.89 -1.88 -53.51
CA ASN A 284 -53.90 -2.87 -53.09
C ASN A 284 -53.24 -4.23 -52.85
N ILE A 285 -53.25 -4.66 -51.58
CA ILE A 285 -52.88 -5.98 -51.07
C ILE A 285 -53.90 -7.06 -51.51
N LYS A 286 -54.58 -6.88 -52.64
CA LYS A 286 -55.52 -7.85 -53.19
C LYS A 286 -55.05 -8.31 -54.56
N LYS A 287 -54.16 -9.31 -54.48
CA LYS A 287 -53.73 -10.25 -55.52
C LYS A 287 -52.70 -9.72 -56.50
N LEU A 288 -51.43 -9.85 -56.12
CA LEU A 288 -50.35 -9.99 -57.09
C LEU A 288 -50.73 -11.17 -58.02
N SER A 289 -50.68 -10.96 -59.34
CA SER A 289 -50.95 -12.07 -60.28
C SER A 289 -49.87 -13.16 -60.09
N TYR A 290 -50.21 -14.43 -60.36
CA TYR A 290 -49.26 -15.55 -60.29
C TYR A 290 -47.95 -15.25 -61.03
N GLU A 291 -48.07 -14.66 -62.22
CA GLU A 291 -46.92 -14.28 -63.05
C GLU A 291 -46.08 -13.18 -62.40
N GLN A 292 -46.70 -12.20 -61.74
CA GLN A 292 -46.01 -11.12 -61.05
C GLN A 292 -45.31 -11.60 -59.78
N ALA A 293 -45.91 -12.53 -59.03
CA ALA A 293 -45.29 -13.18 -57.88
C ALA A 293 -44.07 -14.01 -58.28
N LEU A 294 -44.16 -14.74 -59.39
CA LEU A 294 -43.06 -15.52 -59.94
C LEU A 294 -41.90 -14.60 -60.38
N ILE A 295 -42.21 -13.45 -60.99
CA ILE A 295 -41.21 -12.45 -61.38
C ILE A 295 -40.51 -11.89 -60.14
N VAL A 296 -41.24 -11.47 -59.10
CA VAL A 296 -40.64 -10.98 -57.83
C VAL A 296 -39.77 -12.03 -57.19
N HIS A 297 -40.27 -13.26 -57.10
CA HIS A 297 -39.57 -14.39 -56.50
C HIS A 297 -38.24 -14.65 -57.22
N ASN A 298 -38.29 -14.72 -58.56
CA ASN A 298 -37.11 -14.99 -59.37
C ASN A 298 -36.13 -13.81 -59.38
N GLN A 299 -36.62 -12.57 -59.39
CA GLN A 299 -35.77 -11.37 -59.28
C GLN A 299 -35.07 -11.29 -57.93
N CYS A 300 -35.79 -11.53 -56.82
CA CYS A 300 -35.21 -11.55 -55.47
C CYS A 300 -34.13 -12.64 -55.33
N LEU A 301 -34.41 -13.85 -55.82
CA LEU A 301 -33.43 -14.94 -55.79
C LEU A 301 -32.22 -14.68 -56.71
N ASN A 302 -32.44 -14.12 -57.90
CA ASN A 302 -31.36 -13.78 -58.82
C ASN A 302 -30.48 -12.66 -58.27
N ASP A 303 -31.07 -11.60 -57.72
CA ASP A 303 -30.33 -10.52 -57.06
C ASP A 303 -29.54 -11.04 -55.85
N TYR A 304 -30.14 -11.92 -55.04
CA TYR A 304 -29.43 -12.53 -53.92
C TYR A 304 -28.26 -13.39 -54.38
N LYS A 305 -28.45 -14.17 -55.45
CA LYS A 305 -27.38 -14.95 -56.09
C LYS A 305 -26.27 -14.03 -56.61
N GLN A 306 -26.62 -12.95 -57.30
CA GLN A 306 -25.65 -11.97 -57.80
C GLN A 306 -24.91 -11.28 -56.65
N ARG A 307 -25.58 -10.96 -55.54
CA ARG A 307 -24.94 -10.41 -54.34
C ARG A 307 -23.96 -11.40 -53.71
N LEU A 308 -24.30 -12.69 -53.62
CA LEU A 308 -23.39 -13.72 -53.13
C LEU A 308 -22.16 -13.86 -54.06
N ILE A 309 -22.37 -13.85 -55.38
CA ILE A 309 -21.28 -13.89 -56.37
C ILE A 309 -20.40 -12.64 -56.27
N ASN A 310 -21.01 -11.46 -56.24
CA ASN A 310 -20.29 -10.18 -56.11
C ASN A 310 -19.50 -10.12 -54.81
N LYS A 311 -20.06 -10.62 -53.70
CA LYS A 311 -19.35 -10.71 -52.43
C LYS A 311 -18.14 -11.63 -52.52
N ALA A 312 -18.28 -12.81 -53.13
CA ALA A 312 -17.15 -13.70 -53.38
C ALA A 312 -16.08 -13.04 -54.26
N ASN A 313 -16.48 -12.34 -55.32
CA ASN A 313 -15.58 -11.63 -56.23
C ASN A 313 -14.84 -10.48 -55.53
N ILE A 314 -15.52 -9.74 -54.63
CA ILE A 314 -14.88 -8.69 -53.83
C ILE A 314 -13.83 -9.29 -52.89
N ILE A 315 -14.18 -10.36 -52.17
CA ILE A 315 -13.23 -11.04 -51.27
C ILE A 315 -12.03 -11.58 -52.06
N GLN A 316 -12.27 -12.20 -53.21
CA GLN A 316 -11.23 -12.69 -54.12
C GLN A 316 -10.35 -11.55 -54.64
N SER A 317 -10.94 -10.43 -55.08
CA SER A 317 -10.18 -9.25 -55.54
C SER A 317 -9.33 -8.64 -54.43
N CYS A 318 -9.85 -8.58 -53.20
CA CYS A 318 -9.09 -8.14 -52.04
C CYS A 318 -7.92 -9.09 -51.72
N TYR A 319 -8.16 -10.40 -51.78
CA TYR A 319 -7.12 -11.41 -51.60
C TYR A 319 -6.00 -11.25 -52.64
N GLU A 320 -6.35 -11.15 -53.93
CA GLU A 320 -5.38 -10.95 -55.02
C GLU A 320 -4.60 -9.65 -54.88
N LYS A 321 -5.24 -8.56 -54.42
CA LYS A 321 -4.57 -7.30 -54.15
C LYS A 321 -3.53 -7.43 -53.03
N GLU A 322 -3.87 -8.05 -51.91
CA GLU A 322 -2.95 -8.23 -50.79
C GLU A 322 -1.78 -9.17 -51.16
N VAL A 323 -2.05 -10.25 -51.91
CA VAL A 323 -1.01 -11.14 -52.45
C VAL A 323 -0.06 -10.38 -53.38
N ASN A 324 -0.60 -9.57 -54.29
CA ASN A 324 0.22 -8.75 -55.20
C ASN A 324 1.04 -7.69 -54.45
N ASN A 325 0.49 -7.09 -53.40
CA ASN A 325 1.21 -6.13 -52.56
C ASN A 325 2.38 -6.80 -51.83
N LEU A 326 2.16 -8.00 -51.29
CA LEU A 326 3.19 -8.80 -50.64
C LEU A 326 4.32 -9.16 -51.63
N LEU A 327 3.98 -9.64 -52.84
CA LEU A 327 4.96 -9.95 -53.87
C LEU A 327 5.79 -8.74 -54.29
N LYS A 328 5.15 -7.58 -54.51
CA LYS A 328 5.86 -6.33 -54.83
C LYS A 328 6.81 -5.90 -53.71
N LYS A 329 6.39 -6.05 -52.45
CA LYS A 329 7.23 -5.71 -51.30
C LYS A 329 8.38 -6.69 -51.10
N GLN A 330 8.19 -7.97 -51.39
CA GLN A 330 9.26 -8.97 -51.41
C GLN A 330 10.29 -8.67 -52.51
N GLN A 331 9.85 -8.38 -53.74
CA GLN A 331 10.75 -7.98 -54.84
C GLN A 331 11.54 -6.71 -54.49
N TRP A 332 10.87 -5.71 -53.91
CA TRP A 332 11.53 -4.49 -53.44
C TRP A 332 12.59 -4.77 -52.36
N TYR A 333 12.31 -5.68 -51.43
CA TYR A 333 13.26 -6.06 -50.38
C TYR A 333 14.48 -6.78 -50.95
N HIS A 334 14.29 -7.71 -51.89
CA HIS A 334 15.41 -8.39 -52.58
C HIS A 334 16.34 -7.42 -53.31
N LEU A 335 15.80 -6.39 -53.97
CA LEU A 335 16.61 -5.38 -54.67
C LEU A 335 17.35 -4.42 -53.73
N ASN A 336 16.78 -4.12 -52.56
CA ASN A 336 17.32 -3.13 -51.63
C ASN A 336 18.04 -3.76 -50.42
N GLN A 337 18.24 -5.08 -50.42
CA GLN A 337 18.76 -5.85 -49.29
C GLN A 337 20.14 -5.37 -48.80
N MET A 338 21.00 -4.89 -49.71
CA MET A 338 22.35 -4.42 -49.37
C MET A 338 22.39 -2.99 -48.79
N ASN A 339 21.29 -2.24 -48.90
CA ASN A 339 21.22 -0.81 -48.56
C ASN A 339 20.29 -0.52 -47.35
N LEU A 340 19.81 -1.55 -46.65
CA LEU A 340 18.78 -1.40 -45.60
C LEU A 340 19.38 -1.36 -44.18
N SER A 341 18.90 -0.43 -43.34
CA SER A 341 19.22 -0.35 -41.91
C SER A 341 18.41 -1.38 -41.10
N LYS A 342 18.91 -1.76 -39.91
CA LYS A 342 18.27 -2.75 -39.01
C LYS A 342 16.82 -2.39 -38.62
N ASP A 343 16.52 -1.11 -38.43
CA ASP A 343 15.15 -0.66 -38.10
C ASP A 343 14.19 -0.83 -39.29
N ASN A 344 14.69 -0.66 -40.50
CA ASN A 344 13.91 -0.85 -41.74
C ASN A 344 13.68 -2.34 -42.03
N GLU A 345 14.59 -3.23 -41.61
CA GLU A 345 14.40 -4.68 -41.68
C GLU A 345 13.29 -5.16 -40.73
N GLN A 346 13.26 -4.65 -39.50
CA GLN A 346 12.20 -4.97 -38.53
C GLN A 346 10.83 -4.46 -39.00
N ALA A 347 10.76 -3.25 -39.56
CA ALA A 347 9.54 -2.71 -40.13
C ALA A 347 9.02 -3.55 -41.31
N TYR A 348 9.92 -4.07 -42.16
CA TYR A 348 9.57 -4.99 -43.25
C TYR A 348 9.03 -6.33 -42.73
N LEU A 349 9.67 -6.94 -41.74
CA LEU A 349 9.19 -8.19 -41.13
C LEU A 349 7.81 -8.02 -40.50
N CYS A 350 7.57 -6.92 -39.79
CA CYS A 350 6.27 -6.59 -39.23
C CYS A 350 5.21 -6.41 -40.33
N TYR A 351 5.54 -5.73 -41.42
CA TYR A 351 4.67 -5.59 -42.58
C TYR A 351 4.33 -6.95 -43.22
N CYS A 352 5.32 -7.81 -43.44
CA CYS A 352 5.11 -9.15 -44.00
C CYS A 352 4.18 -10.00 -43.12
N ASN A 353 4.38 -10.00 -41.80
CA ASN A 353 3.52 -10.73 -40.87
C ASN A 353 2.08 -10.22 -40.92
N ASN A 354 1.88 -8.89 -40.91
CA ASN A 354 0.56 -8.29 -40.96
C ASN A 354 -0.18 -8.58 -42.27
N VAL A 355 0.51 -8.51 -43.42
CA VAL A 355 -0.12 -8.82 -44.72
C VAL A 355 -0.39 -10.31 -44.86
N THR A 356 0.52 -11.18 -44.39
CA THR A 356 0.31 -12.63 -44.40
C THR A 356 -0.91 -13.02 -43.55
N TYR A 357 -1.07 -12.41 -42.37
CA TYR A 357 -2.26 -12.60 -41.54
C TYR A 357 -3.55 -12.19 -42.27
N LYS A 358 -3.55 -11.04 -42.95
CA LYS A 358 -4.69 -10.58 -43.76
C LYS A 358 -5.03 -11.55 -44.90
N ILE A 359 -4.02 -12.09 -45.59
CA ILE A 359 -4.19 -13.08 -46.66
C ILE A 359 -4.86 -14.35 -46.10
N ASN A 360 -4.35 -14.90 -44.99
CA ASN A 360 -4.90 -16.09 -44.35
C ASN A 360 -6.35 -15.89 -43.88
N LEU A 361 -6.65 -14.69 -43.36
CA LEU A 361 -8.01 -14.31 -42.96
C LEU A 361 -8.94 -14.24 -44.18
N LEU A 362 -8.52 -13.60 -45.28
CA LEU A 362 -9.31 -13.51 -46.51
C LEU A 362 -9.53 -14.90 -47.14
N GLU A 363 -8.53 -15.78 -47.11
CA GLU A 363 -8.65 -17.17 -47.56
C GLU A 363 -9.67 -17.94 -46.72
N SER A 364 -9.57 -17.83 -45.39
CA SER A 364 -10.52 -18.46 -44.45
C SER A 364 -11.95 -17.93 -44.65
N LEU A 365 -12.11 -16.61 -44.84
CA LEU A 365 -13.39 -15.99 -45.13
C LEU A 365 -13.97 -16.47 -46.46
N LEU A 366 -13.14 -16.62 -47.48
CA LEU A 366 -13.57 -17.10 -48.80
C LEU A 366 -13.99 -18.57 -48.75
N ALA A 367 -13.25 -19.42 -48.03
CA ALA A 367 -13.62 -20.80 -47.78
C ALA A 367 -14.94 -20.92 -47.02
N TRP A 368 -15.10 -20.14 -45.95
CA TRP A 368 -16.35 -20.07 -45.19
C TRP A 368 -17.52 -19.55 -46.02
N HIS A 369 -17.30 -18.54 -46.87
CA HIS A 369 -18.33 -18.02 -47.76
C HIS A 369 -18.75 -19.07 -48.80
N LYS A 370 -17.81 -19.84 -49.37
CA LYS A 370 -18.12 -20.94 -50.30
C LYS A 370 -19.00 -22.02 -49.65
N GLN A 371 -18.79 -22.32 -48.36
CA GLN A 371 -19.59 -23.28 -47.61
C GLN A 371 -20.97 -22.74 -47.23
N THR A 372 -21.06 -21.46 -46.81
CA THR A 372 -22.29 -20.88 -46.27
C THR A 372 -23.21 -20.27 -47.33
N ALA A 373 -22.68 -19.79 -48.46
CA ALA A 373 -23.46 -19.23 -49.56
C ALA A 373 -24.59 -20.17 -50.08
N PRO A 374 -24.37 -21.48 -50.34
CA PRO A 374 -25.45 -22.35 -50.79
C PRO A 374 -26.51 -22.56 -49.71
N ILE A 375 -26.12 -22.67 -48.43
CA ILE A 375 -27.03 -22.82 -47.30
C ILE A 375 -27.94 -21.59 -47.19
N ARG A 376 -27.35 -20.39 -47.24
CA ARG A 376 -28.08 -19.13 -47.17
C ARG A 376 -29.01 -18.90 -48.36
N TYR A 377 -28.60 -19.36 -49.55
CA TYR A 377 -29.46 -19.33 -50.75
C TYR A 377 -30.69 -20.24 -50.56
N MET A 378 -30.50 -21.45 -50.05
CA MET A 378 -31.60 -22.37 -49.73
C MET A 378 -32.50 -21.83 -48.63
N ASP A 379 -31.95 -21.18 -47.61
CA ASP A 379 -32.75 -20.57 -46.52
C ASP A 379 -33.61 -19.41 -47.02
N LEU A 380 -33.08 -18.56 -47.91
CA LEU A 380 -33.88 -17.50 -48.54
C LEU A 380 -35.00 -18.09 -49.41
N GLN A 381 -34.69 -19.15 -50.18
CA GLN A 381 -35.68 -19.85 -50.98
C GLN A 381 -36.81 -20.43 -50.11
N LYS A 382 -36.47 -21.06 -48.98
CA LYS A 382 -37.47 -21.56 -48.01
C LYS A 382 -38.29 -20.41 -47.40
N LYS A 383 -37.66 -19.29 -47.05
CA LYS A 383 -38.36 -18.12 -46.49
C LYS A 383 -39.36 -17.53 -47.47
N LEU A 384 -38.96 -17.34 -48.73
CA LEU A 384 -39.84 -16.87 -49.81
C LEU A 384 -40.99 -17.84 -50.10
N GLN A 385 -40.76 -19.15 -49.96
CA GLN A 385 -41.80 -20.18 -50.07
C GLN A 385 -42.75 -20.22 -48.88
N SER A 386 -42.34 -19.75 -47.70
CA SER A 386 -43.14 -19.73 -46.46
C SER A 386 -43.85 -18.40 -46.19
N ASP A 387 -43.51 -17.35 -46.94
CA ASP A 387 -44.06 -16.01 -46.74
C ASP A 387 -45.51 -15.89 -47.16
N SER A 388 -46.38 -15.43 -46.25
CA SER A 388 -47.82 -15.24 -46.52
C SER A 388 -48.11 -14.33 -47.74
N ARG A 389 -47.18 -13.43 -48.08
CA ARG A 389 -47.31 -12.49 -49.22
C ARG A 389 -47.10 -13.15 -50.59
N LEU A 390 -46.45 -14.31 -50.63
CA LEU A 390 -46.14 -15.08 -51.85
C LEU A 390 -46.77 -16.50 -51.82
N CYS A 391 -47.00 -17.06 -50.63
CA CYS A 391 -47.56 -18.40 -50.37
C CYS A 391 -48.93 -18.65 -50.99
N GLU A 392 -49.84 -17.67 -50.96
CA GLU A 392 -51.19 -17.85 -51.52
C GLU A 392 -51.17 -18.08 -53.04
N LEU A 393 -50.05 -17.77 -53.70
CA LEU A 393 -49.92 -17.82 -55.17
C LEU A 393 -49.10 -19.02 -55.66
N ILE A 394 -48.22 -19.60 -54.84
CA ILE A 394 -47.38 -20.76 -55.23
C ILE A 394 -48.11 -22.10 -55.00
N LYS A 395 -49.15 -22.13 -54.15
CA LYS A 395 -49.95 -23.35 -53.86
C LYS A 395 -50.95 -23.77 -54.96
N MET A 396 -51.06 -23.03 -56.07
CA MET A 396 -51.83 -23.46 -57.26
C MET A 396 -50.96 -24.29 -58.22
N ASN A 397 -50.25 -25.28 -57.69
CA ASN A 397 -49.66 -26.41 -58.42
C ASN A 397 -49.79 -27.68 -57.56
#